data_AF-A0A951NKJ4-F1
#
_entry.id   AF-A0A951NKJ4-F1
#
_cell.length_a   1.000
_cell.length_b   1.000
_cell.length_c   1.000
_cell.angle_alpha   90.00
_cell.angle_beta   90.00
_cell.angle_gamma   90.00
#
_symmetry.space_group_name_H-M   'P 1'
#
loop_
_entity.id
_entity.type
_entity.pdbx_description
1 polymer ?
#
loop_
_entity_poly.entity_id
_entity_poly.type
_entity_poly.pdbx_seq_one_letter_code
_entity_poly.pdbx_strand_id
1 'polypeptide(L)'
;MPNDSQGSPDAWERLEAPLRPLDSAVRAFAGRHGLELVENDRGWPSRRLRWTEAGVERAVDVFLQDEEAGTVAVWAAAWIERGGERLGRSAWLRERADPDALAGEIEGVLEEARRSAKEWDRADLEPWIEPEEPVGWRSIAFVWIPFLVLAAIVLWTVDWFLERLL
;
A
#
# COMPACT_ATOMS: atom_id res chain seq x y z
N MET A 1 0.72 -13.50 -5.40
CA MET A 1 -0.51 -14.25 -5.69
C MET A 1 -1.68 -13.29 -5.52
N PRO A 2 -2.74 -13.39 -6.35
CA PRO A 2 -3.96 -12.64 -6.09
C PRO A 2 -4.50 -13.09 -4.74
N ASN A 3 -4.74 -12.17 -3.82
CA ASN A 3 -5.55 -12.49 -2.64
C ASN A 3 -6.98 -12.78 -3.12
N ASP A 4 -7.61 -13.72 -2.43
CA ASP A 4 -8.85 -14.45 -2.72
C ASP A 4 -10.10 -13.56 -2.94
N SER A 5 -9.92 -12.23 -2.85
CA SER A 5 -10.91 -11.18 -2.97
C SER A 5 -10.90 -10.44 -4.31
N GLN A 6 -9.94 -10.69 -5.22
CA GLN A 6 -9.78 -9.93 -6.47
C GLN A 6 -9.90 -10.77 -7.75
N GLY A 7 -11.10 -11.30 -7.99
CA GLY A 7 -11.58 -11.64 -9.35
C GLY A 7 -10.77 -12.68 -10.15
N SER A 8 -11.16 -12.86 -11.40
CA SER A 8 -10.46 -13.73 -12.35
C SER A 8 -9.04 -13.20 -12.64
N PRO A 9 -8.13 -14.02 -13.20
CA PRO A 9 -6.82 -13.55 -13.66
C PRO A 9 -6.87 -12.26 -14.51
N ASP A 10 -7.93 -12.10 -15.31
CA ASP A 10 -8.15 -10.90 -16.14
C ASP A 10 -8.40 -9.64 -15.29
N ALA A 11 -9.04 -9.77 -14.12
CA ALA A 11 -9.26 -8.65 -13.23
C ALA A 11 -7.94 -8.17 -12.61
N TRP A 12 -7.09 -9.11 -12.18
CA TRP A 12 -5.76 -8.80 -11.67
C TRP A 12 -4.87 -8.16 -12.74
N GLU A 13 -4.92 -8.66 -13.98
CA GLU A 13 -4.19 -8.07 -15.10
C GLU A 13 -4.59 -6.60 -15.34
N ARG A 14 -5.87 -6.26 -15.23
CA ARG A 14 -6.33 -4.87 -15.35
C ARG A 14 -5.81 -3.98 -14.21
N LEU A 15 -5.74 -4.52 -12.99
CA LEU A 15 -5.23 -3.80 -11.82
C LEU A 15 -3.73 -3.54 -11.90
N GLU A 16 -2.96 -4.47 -12.44
CA GLU A 16 -1.52 -4.27 -12.63
C GLU A 16 -1.17 -3.40 -13.84
N ALA A 17 -2.08 -3.30 -14.83
CA ALA A 17 -1.81 -2.62 -16.09
C ALA A 17 -1.22 -1.20 -15.92
N PRO A 18 -1.70 -0.34 -15.00
CA PRO A 18 -1.14 0.99 -14.78
C PRO A 18 0.33 1.01 -14.37
N LEU A 19 0.85 -0.03 -13.72
CA LEU A 19 2.26 -0.07 -13.29
C LEU A 19 3.21 -0.58 -14.37
N ARG A 20 2.70 -1.28 -15.39
CA ARG A 20 3.52 -1.92 -16.44
C ARG A 20 4.46 -0.95 -17.17
N PRO A 21 4.07 0.30 -17.50
CA PRO A 21 4.99 1.25 -18.14
C PRO A 21 6.24 1.55 -17.29
N LEU A 22 6.14 1.41 -15.95
CA LEU A 22 7.19 1.77 -14.99
C LEU A 22 8.16 0.60 -14.71
N ASP A 23 7.73 -0.64 -14.94
CA ASP A 23 8.41 -1.88 -14.55
C ASP A 23 9.89 -1.93 -14.96
N SER A 24 10.18 -1.56 -16.22
CA SER A 24 11.54 -1.64 -16.75
C SER A 24 12.49 -0.67 -16.04
N ALA A 25 12.04 0.56 -15.82
CA ALA A 25 12.82 1.58 -15.13
C ALA A 25 12.99 1.26 -13.64
N VAL A 26 11.94 0.79 -12.97
CA VAL A 26 12.00 0.39 -11.56
C VAL A 26 12.97 -0.77 -11.34
N ARG A 27 12.91 -1.81 -12.19
CA ARG A 27 13.85 -2.95 -12.13
C ARG A 27 15.29 -2.52 -12.40
N ALA A 28 15.50 -1.68 -13.41
CA ALA A 28 16.83 -1.15 -13.72
C ALA A 28 17.37 -0.32 -12.55
N PHE A 29 16.54 0.53 -11.95
CA PHE A 29 16.89 1.33 -10.79
C PHE A 29 17.27 0.46 -9.58
N ALA A 30 16.48 -0.57 -9.28
CA ALA A 30 16.78 -1.55 -8.23
C ALA A 30 18.16 -2.19 -8.45
N GLY A 31 18.43 -2.66 -9.68
CA GLY A 31 19.71 -3.25 -10.04
C GLY A 31 20.89 -2.30 -9.92
N ARG A 32 20.75 -1.04 -10.38
CA ARG A 32 21.81 -0.02 -10.30
C ARG A 32 22.19 0.33 -8.86
N HIS A 33 21.23 0.34 -7.94
CA HIS A 33 21.42 0.75 -6.55
C HIS A 33 21.54 -0.41 -5.56
N GLY A 34 21.44 -1.66 -6.03
CA GLY A 34 21.46 -2.84 -5.16
C GLY A 34 20.29 -2.92 -4.20
N LEU A 35 19.10 -2.47 -4.63
CA LEU A 35 17.88 -2.48 -3.82
C LEU A 35 17.12 -3.79 -4.03
N GLU A 36 16.47 -4.28 -2.99
CA GLU A 36 15.52 -5.38 -3.10
C GLU A 36 14.22 -4.87 -3.73
N LEU A 37 13.78 -5.49 -4.83
CA LEU A 37 12.47 -5.21 -5.41
C LEU A 37 11.47 -6.27 -4.93
N VAL A 38 10.42 -5.81 -4.22
CA VAL A 38 9.26 -6.61 -3.83
C VAL A 38 8.07 -6.15 -4.66
N GLU A 39 7.43 -7.08 -5.37
CA GLU A 39 6.27 -6.80 -6.21
C GLU A 39 4.99 -7.23 -5.52
N ASN A 40 3.96 -6.40 -5.62
CA ASN A 40 2.60 -6.69 -5.18
C ASN A 40 2.48 -7.06 -3.69
N ASP A 41 3.15 -6.28 -2.84
CA ASP A 41 3.11 -6.48 -1.40
C ASP A 41 1.67 -6.36 -0.86
N ARG A 42 1.35 -7.18 0.15
CA ARG A 42 0.01 -7.28 0.76
C ARG A 42 -1.15 -7.52 -0.24
N GLY A 43 -0.86 -8.05 -1.43
CA GLY A 43 -1.89 -8.37 -2.43
C GLY A 43 -2.44 -7.16 -3.17
N TRP A 44 -1.67 -6.06 -3.25
CA TRP A 44 -2.05 -4.85 -3.98
C TRP A 44 -0.99 -4.50 -5.04
N PRO A 45 -1.37 -4.04 -6.26
CA PRO A 45 -0.41 -3.67 -7.30
C PRO A 45 0.61 -2.64 -6.80
N SER A 46 1.87 -3.08 -6.69
CA SER A 46 2.95 -2.26 -6.15
C SER A 46 4.33 -2.74 -6.61
N ARG A 47 5.29 -1.81 -6.59
CA ARG A 47 6.73 -2.04 -6.76
C ARG A 47 7.43 -1.36 -5.60
N ARG A 48 7.84 -2.17 -4.63
CA ARG A 48 8.51 -1.72 -3.41
C ARG A 48 10.01 -1.95 -3.54
N LEU A 49 10.78 -0.88 -3.48
CA LEU A 49 12.24 -0.92 -3.42
C LEU A 49 12.68 -0.82 -1.97
N ARG A 50 13.34 -1.85 -1.43
CA ARG A 50 13.78 -1.91 -0.03
C ARG A 50 15.29 -1.92 0.10
N TRP A 51 15.78 -1.31 1.18
CA TRP A 51 17.14 -1.47 1.64
C TRP A 51 17.25 -1.14 3.12
N THR A 52 18.32 -1.64 3.74
CA THR A 52 18.66 -1.32 5.13
C THR A 52 20.00 -0.61 5.15
N GLU A 53 20.07 0.54 5.81
CA GLU A 53 21.32 1.30 5.95
C GLU A 53 21.43 1.82 7.39
N ALA A 54 22.59 1.60 8.01
CA ALA A 54 22.87 1.92 9.41
C ALA A 54 21.84 1.33 10.41
N GLY A 55 21.17 0.22 10.07
CA GLY A 55 20.14 -0.43 10.89
C GLY A 55 18.82 0.35 10.96
N VAL A 56 18.51 1.11 9.90
CA VAL A 56 17.20 1.70 9.62
C VAL A 56 16.71 1.09 8.30
N GLU A 57 15.53 0.50 8.33
CA GLU A 57 14.83 -0.03 7.16
C GLU A 57 14.32 1.14 6.32
N ARG A 58 14.39 1.03 5.00
CA ARG A 58 13.93 2.07 4.08
C ARG A 58 13.20 1.44 2.91
N ALA A 59 12.23 2.18 2.38
CA ALA A 59 11.55 1.82 1.16
C ALA A 59 11.19 3.04 0.30
N VAL A 60 11.09 2.77 -1.00
CA VAL A 60 10.35 3.57 -1.97
C VAL A 60 9.28 2.67 -2.57
N ASP A 61 8.02 3.08 -2.47
CA ASP A 61 6.87 2.38 -3.02
C ASP A 61 6.31 3.12 -4.23
N VAL A 62 6.15 2.40 -5.33
CA VAL A 62 5.34 2.82 -6.49
C VAL A 62 4.12 1.92 -6.55
N PHE A 63 2.92 2.45 -6.44
CA PHE A 63 1.71 1.62 -6.33
C PHE A 63 0.49 2.26 -6.98
N LEU A 64 -0.50 1.43 -7.31
CA LEU A 64 -1.80 1.88 -7.78
C LEU A 64 -2.52 2.63 -6.65
N GLN A 65 -2.75 3.93 -6.78
CA GLN A 65 -3.44 4.71 -5.76
C GLN A 65 -4.95 4.71 -5.94
N ASP A 66 -5.40 4.75 -7.20
CA ASP A 66 -6.81 4.78 -7.57
C ASP A 66 -7.05 3.80 -8.72
N GLU A 67 -7.84 2.76 -8.47
CA GLU A 67 -8.19 1.74 -9.47
C GLU A 67 -9.07 2.31 -10.59
N GLU A 68 -10.06 3.16 -10.24
CA GLU A 68 -11.01 3.68 -11.21
C GLU A 68 -10.35 4.70 -12.14
N ALA A 69 -9.52 5.58 -11.56
CA ALA A 69 -8.77 6.56 -12.32
C ALA A 69 -7.46 6.00 -12.93
N GLY A 70 -7.05 4.79 -12.54
CA GLY A 70 -5.79 4.18 -12.99
C GLY A 70 -4.54 4.98 -12.58
N THR A 71 -4.63 5.77 -11.52
CA THR A 71 -3.53 6.66 -11.10
C THR A 71 -2.60 5.96 -10.12
N VAL A 72 -1.32 6.32 -10.19
CA VAL A 72 -0.27 5.76 -9.36
C VAL A 72 0.29 6.80 -8.39
N ALA A 73 0.90 6.34 -7.32
CA ALA A 73 1.60 7.18 -6.35
C ALA A 73 3.02 6.68 -6.09
N VAL A 74 3.88 7.61 -5.67
CA VAL A 74 5.22 7.32 -5.19
C VAL A 74 5.38 7.82 -3.77
N TRP A 75 5.75 6.92 -2.87
CA TRP A 75 5.90 7.16 -1.45
C TRP A 75 7.27 6.68 -0.98
N ALA A 76 7.87 7.40 -0.03
CA ALA A 76 9.14 7.00 0.58
C ALA A 76 8.96 6.85 2.09
N ALA A 77 9.67 5.89 2.67
CA ALA A 77 9.65 5.65 4.10
C ALA A 77 10.99 5.19 4.65
N ALA A 78 11.21 5.51 5.93
CA ALA A 78 12.26 4.95 6.76
C ALA A 78 11.65 4.54 8.10
N TRP A 79 12.04 3.37 8.63
CA TRP A 79 11.51 2.89 9.90
C TRP A 79 12.50 1.97 10.64
N ILE A 80 12.25 1.78 11.92
CA ILE A 80 12.84 0.73 12.75
C ILE A 80 11.74 0.02 13.52
N GLU A 81 11.96 -1.25 13.83
CA GLU A 81 11.15 -2.01 14.76
C GLU A 81 11.94 -2.22 16.05
N ARG A 82 11.38 -1.80 17.19
CA ARG A 82 12.03 -1.94 18.50
C ARG A 82 10.99 -2.26 19.56
N GLY A 83 11.12 -3.41 20.22
CA GLY A 83 10.26 -3.77 21.35
C GLY A 83 8.79 -3.98 20.99
N GLY A 84 8.49 -4.33 19.73
CA GLY A 84 7.12 -4.50 19.24
C GLY A 84 6.48 -3.20 18.74
N GLU A 85 7.16 -2.06 18.86
CA GLU A 85 6.73 -0.78 18.32
C GLU A 85 7.51 -0.44 17.04
N ARG A 86 6.83 0.21 16.10
CA ARG A 86 7.46 0.78 14.90
C ARG A 86 7.62 2.28 15.10
N LEU A 87 8.84 2.76 14.90
CA LEU A 87 9.11 4.18 14.71
C LEU A 87 9.45 4.39 13.25
N GLY A 88 8.94 5.46 12.63
CA GLY A 88 9.34 5.78 11.28
C GLY A 88 8.92 7.17 10.84
N ARG A 89 9.27 7.46 9.59
CA ARG A 89 8.97 8.69 8.89
C ARG A 89 8.67 8.35 7.44
N SER A 90 7.77 9.12 6.84
CA SER A 90 7.42 8.91 5.44
C SER A 90 7.00 10.21 4.75
N ALA A 91 6.98 10.20 3.42
CA ALA A 91 6.53 11.32 2.61
C ALA A 91 5.98 10.85 1.26
N TRP A 92 4.99 11.58 0.75
CA TRP A 92 4.53 11.48 -0.64
C TRP A 92 5.47 12.27 -1.54
N LEU A 93 5.88 11.65 -2.65
CA LEU A 93 6.67 12.32 -3.70
C LEU A 93 5.79 12.64 -4.90
N ARG A 94 4.88 11.72 -5.23
CA ARG A 94 3.86 11.89 -6.26
C ARG A 94 2.57 11.27 -5.77
N GLU A 95 1.47 11.94 -6.05
CA GLU A 95 0.12 11.46 -5.79
C GLU A 95 -0.70 11.65 -7.05
N ARG A 96 -1.60 10.69 -7.30
CA ARG A 96 -2.55 10.64 -8.41
C ARG A 96 -1.89 10.91 -9.76
N ALA A 97 -0.71 10.35 -9.96
CA ALA A 97 0.06 10.53 -11.17
C ALA A 97 -0.53 9.66 -12.30
N ASP A 98 -0.57 10.24 -13.49
CA ASP A 98 -0.78 9.48 -14.72
C ASP A 98 0.44 8.57 -14.97
N PRO A 99 0.26 7.25 -15.18
CA PRO A 99 1.40 6.34 -15.28
C PRO A 99 2.27 6.57 -16.51
N ASP A 100 1.70 6.97 -17.64
CA ASP A 100 2.45 7.21 -18.88
C ASP A 100 3.29 8.49 -18.76
N ALA A 101 2.73 9.54 -18.17
CA ALA A 101 3.47 10.75 -17.84
C ALA A 101 4.58 10.47 -16.82
N LEU A 102 4.27 9.71 -15.76
CA LEU A 102 5.24 9.34 -14.73
C LEU A 102 6.38 8.50 -15.32
N ALA A 103 6.12 7.63 -16.29
CA ALA A 103 7.15 6.81 -16.93
C ALA A 103 8.28 7.67 -17.55
N GLY A 104 7.98 8.86 -18.04
CA GLY A 104 8.97 9.80 -18.57
C GLY A 104 9.91 10.41 -17.52
N GLU A 105 9.50 10.45 -16.25
CA GLU A 105 10.26 11.06 -15.15
C GLU A 105 10.61 10.11 -13.99
N ILE A 106 10.17 8.84 -14.07
CA ILE A 106 10.19 7.90 -12.95
C ILE A 106 11.59 7.73 -12.35
N GLU A 107 12.65 7.71 -13.17
CA GLU A 107 14.02 7.59 -12.65
C GLU A 107 14.38 8.77 -11.73
N GLY A 108 14.01 10.00 -12.12
CA GLY A 108 14.24 11.19 -11.30
C GLY A 108 13.44 11.18 -10.01
N VAL A 109 12.18 10.72 -10.07
CA VAL A 109 11.31 10.56 -8.89
C VAL A 109 11.86 9.51 -7.94
N LEU A 110 12.38 8.38 -8.44
CA LEU A 110 12.98 7.34 -7.61
C LEU A 110 14.29 7.81 -6.93
N GLU A 111 15.12 8.59 -7.62
CA GLU A 111 16.31 9.21 -7.00
C GLU A 111 15.91 10.21 -5.90
N GLU A 112 14.90 11.04 -6.16
CA GLU A 112 14.35 11.97 -5.18
C GLU A 112 13.84 11.23 -3.94
N ALA A 113 13.00 10.22 -4.14
CA ALA A 113 12.43 9.39 -3.08
C ALA A 113 13.51 8.69 -2.25
N ARG A 114 14.50 8.08 -2.92
CA ARG A 114 15.62 7.40 -2.26
C ARG A 114 16.47 8.36 -1.45
N ARG A 115 16.76 9.55 -1.98
CA ARG A 115 17.51 10.59 -1.25
C ARG A 115 16.75 11.02 0.00
N SER A 116 15.45 11.33 -0.11
CA SER A 116 14.62 11.70 1.03
C SER A 116 14.61 10.62 2.12
N ALA A 117 14.43 9.35 1.74
CA ALA A 117 14.46 8.24 2.70
C ALA A 117 15.84 8.04 3.35
N LYS A 118 16.94 8.35 2.63
CA LYS A 118 18.30 8.30 3.18
C LYS A 118 18.60 9.41 4.17
N GLU A 119 18.00 10.59 3.99
CA GLU A 119 18.17 11.73 4.89
C GLU A 119 17.56 11.47 6.27
N TRP A 120 16.55 10.60 6.38
CA TRP A 120 15.95 10.25 7.66
C TRP A 120 16.82 9.24 8.42
N ASP A 121 17.33 9.68 9.57
CA ASP A 121 18.07 8.84 10.51
C ASP A 121 17.20 8.47 11.73
N ARG A 122 17.80 7.82 12.73
CA ARG A 122 17.07 7.36 13.92
C ARG A 122 16.45 8.49 14.75
N ALA A 123 17.04 9.68 14.74
CA ALA A 123 16.56 10.83 15.48
C ALA A 123 15.35 11.49 14.81
N ASP A 124 15.15 11.26 13.51
CA ASP A 124 14.00 11.74 12.74
C ASP A 124 12.75 10.84 12.86
N LEU A 125 12.87 9.65 13.46
CA LEU A 125 11.78 8.67 13.48
C LEU A 125 10.82 8.94 14.63
N GLU A 126 9.54 8.99 14.29
CA GLU A 126 8.45 9.23 15.22
C GLU A 126 7.60 7.96 15.36
N PRO A 127 6.72 7.84 16.38
CA PRO A 127 5.76 6.74 16.45
C PRO A 127 5.04 6.56 15.11
N TRP A 128 5.09 5.34 14.56
CA TRP A 128 4.56 5.08 13.23
C TRP A 128 3.05 5.28 13.19
N ILE A 129 2.62 6.22 12.36
CA ILE A 129 1.23 6.38 11.99
C ILE A 129 1.10 5.71 10.62
N GLU A 130 0.34 4.61 10.56
CA GLU A 130 0.04 3.96 9.27
C GLU A 130 -0.60 5.03 8.37
N PRO A 131 -0.01 5.34 7.20
CA PRO A 131 -0.59 6.34 6.30
C PRO A 131 -2.00 5.91 5.91
N GLU A 132 -2.92 6.88 5.72
CA GLU A 132 -4.25 6.58 5.22
C GLU A 132 -4.10 5.82 3.90
N GLU A 133 -4.45 4.54 3.95
CA GLU A 133 -4.31 3.59 2.87
C GLU A 133 -5.12 4.08 1.66
N PRO A 134 -4.62 3.91 0.40
CA PRO A 134 -5.37 4.31 -0.77
C PRO A 134 -6.78 3.70 -0.74
N VAL A 135 -7.78 4.46 -1.21
CA VAL A 135 -9.21 4.14 -1.08
C VAL A 135 -9.56 2.73 -1.60
N GLY A 136 -8.75 2.17 -2.51
CA GLY A 136 -8.84 0.77 -2.96
C GLY A 136 -8.64 -0.30 -1.88
N TRP A 137 -8.01 -0.01 -0.74
CA TRP A 137 -7.85 -0.96 0.37
C TRP A 137 -9.11 -1.05 1.26
N ARG A 138 -9.96 0.01 1.28
CA ARG A 138 -11.19 0.05 2.09
C ARG A 138 -12.29 -0.93 1.65
N SER A 139 -12.23 -1.41 0.41
CA SER A 139 -13.17 -2.44 -0.09
C SER A 139 -13.02 -3.79 0.61
N ILE A 140 -11.94 -4.01 1.38
CA ILE A 140 -11.65 -5.30 2.00
C ILE A 140 -12.00 -5.34 3.50
N ALA A 141 -12.03 -4.21 4.22
CA ALA A 141 -12.30 -4.22 5.65
C ALA A 141 -13.77 -3.91 6.04
N PHE A 142 -14.55 -3.25 5.17
CA PHE A 142 -15.86 -2.70 5.58
C PHE A 142 -17.11 -3.44 5.10
N VAL A 143 -16.99 -4.52 4.31
CA VAL A 143 -18.18 -5.20 3.75
C VAL A 143 -18.79 -6.26 4.69
N TRP A 144 -18.09 -6.71 5.74
CA TRP A 144 -18.63 -7.78 6.62
C TRP A 144 -19.03 -7.35 8.04
N ILE A 145 -18.72 -6.12 8.47
CA ILE A 145 -19.12 -5.66 9.81
C ILE A 145 -20.62 -5.27 9.88
N PRO A 146 -21.26 -4.64 8.86
CA PRO A 146 -22.67 -4.28 8.99
C PRO A 146 -23.61 -5.49 8.94
N PHE A 147 -23.25 -6.56 8.23
CA PHE A 147 -24.12 -7.73 8.05
C PHE A 147 -24.19 -8.63 9.28
N LEU A 148 -23.09 -8.80 10.03
CA LEU A 148 -23.09 -9.60 11.26
C LEU A 148 -23.79 -8.88 12.42
N VAL A 149 -23.70 -7.55 12.48
CA VAL A 149 -24.41 -6.76 13.51
C VAL A 149 -25.92 -6.74 13.24
N LEU A 150 -26.38 -6.65 11.97
CA LEU A 150 -27.81 -6.72 11.68
C LEU A 150 -28.42 -8.11 11.92
N ALA A 151 -27.70 -9.19 11.62
CA ALA A 151 -28.18 -10.55 11.87
C ALA A 151 -28.34 -10.83 13.37
N ALA A 152 -27.43 -10.34 14.22
CA ALA A 152 -27.54 -10.47 15.66
C ALA A 152 -28.71 -9.67 16.26
N ILE A 153 -29.00 -8.47 15.72
CA ILE A 153 -30.14 -7.64 16.17
C ILE A 153 -31.48 -8.28 15.81
N VAL A 154 -31.61 -8.87 14.61
CA VAL A 154 -32.85 -9.54 14.18
C VAL A 154 -33.09 -10.83 14.98
N LEU A 155 -32.06 -11.62 15.27
CA LEU A 155 -32.20 -12.82 16.10
C LEU A 155 -32.58 -12.48 17.55
N TRP A 156 -32.02 -11.41 18.12
CA TRP A 156 -32.36 -10.97 19.48
C TRP A 156 -33.78 -10.43 19.60
N THR A 157 -34.29 -9.74 18.58
CA THR A 157 -35.66 -9.21 18.60
C THR A 157 -36.73 -10.29 18.41
N VAL A 158 -36.45 -11.35 17.64
CA VAL A 158 -37.38 -12.48 17.48
C VAL A 158 -37.47 -13.29 18.77
N ASP A 159 -36.34 -13.54 19.43
CA ASP A 159 -36.30 -14.31 20.69
C ASP A 159 -37.02 -13.57 21.83
N TRP A 160 -36.78 -12.26 21.97
CA TRP A 160 -37.46 -11.42 22.96
C TRP A 160 -38.99 -11.34 22.76
N PHE A 161 -39.46 -11.39 21.51
CA PHE A 161 -40.89 -11.32 21.21
C PHE A 161 -41.61 -12.65 21.47
N LEU A 162 -40.92 -13.78 21.28
CA LEU A 162 -41.48 -15.11 21.52
C LEU A 162 -41.58 -15.44 23.02
N GLU A 163 -40.66 -14.98 23.86
CA GLU A 163 -40.73 -15.15 25.31
C GLU A 163 -41.87 -14.38 25.99
N ARG A 164 -42.45 -13.37 25.32
CA ARG A 164 -43.55 -12.54 25.85
C ARG A 164 -44.95 -12.92 25.36
N LEU A 165 -45.06 -13.92 24.49
CA LEU A 165 -46.33 -14.38 23.90
C LEU A 165 -46.75 -15.80 24.36
N LEU A 166 -45.99 -16.41 25.28
CA LEU A 166 -46.35 -17.60 26.06
C LEU A 166 -46.61 -17.23 27.52
#